data_AF-A0A2K1P0C1-F1
#
_entry.id   AF-A0A2K1P0C1-F1
#
_cell.length_a   1.000
_cell.length_b   1.000
_cell.length_c   1.000
_cell.angle_alpha   90.00
_cell.angle_beta   90.00
_cell.angle_gamma   90.00
#
_symmetry.space_group_name_H-M   'P 1'
#
loop_
_entity.id
_entity.type
_entity.pdbx_description
1 polymer ?
#
loop_
_entity_poly.entity_id
_entity_poly.type
_entity_poly.pdbx_seq_one_letter_code
_entity_poly.pdbx_strand_id
1 'polypeptide(L)'
;MKSRSISSRIISIIIVIFILFGVSILFNIFSLTRSNKGLASYKDLSDDVNNITELETSFFEASLNFKDYLVNYAKNVENLFKNNLSKANSYLNALIQVTEDSTSLKYLEEQLSIYENNFNQIVQLNSQANNYVVEFNNLKDTFIQELNNFDTLTKQYSVLAFSLLPEDPAISIQNIAQKVSEYYFSKAISDKNNILNMFSTFKDNLAFVEFGLTNEELKSAFSELMKELESLESTFIQIVETIESQEPIIQEMEEMRVEILNLLDEQRAELK
;
A
#
# COMPACT_ATOMS: atom_id res chain seq x y z
N MET A 1 -22.00 10.82 -93.50
CA MET A 1 -22.17 11.08 -92.05
C MET A 1 -23.57 11.66 -91.83
N LYS A 2 -24.47 10.96 -91.14
CA LYS A 2 -25.84 11.45 -90.84
C LYS A 2 -25.77 12.64 -89.87
N SER A 3 -26.35 13.78 -90.22
CA SER A 3 -26.48 14.92 -89.30
C SER A 3 -27.47 14.54 -88.19
N ARG A 4 -27.01 14.44 -86.94
CA ARG A 4 -27.89 14.24 -85.78
C ARG A 4 -28.82 15.46 -85.66
N SER A 5 -30.13 15.23 -85.48
CA SER A 5 -31.11 16.32 -85.33
C SER A 5 -30.80 17.16 -84.08
N ILE A 6 -31.18 18.45 -84.11
CA ILE A 6 -30.96 19.39 -83.01
C ILE A 6 -31.50 18.84 -81.68
N SER A 7 -32.65 18.14 -81.71
CA SER A 7 -33.24 17.49 -80.53
C SER A 7 -32.32 16.43 -79.89
N SER A 8 -31.62 15.60 -80.69
CA SER A 8 -30.70 14.57 -80.20
C SER A 8 -29.49 15.18 -79.49
N ARG A 9 -29.02 16.34 -79.96
CA ARG A 9 -27.93 17.09 -79.30
C ARG A 9 -28.37 17.66 -77.95
N ILE A 10 -29.56 18.26 -77.89
CA ILE A 10 -30.14 18.80 -76.65
C ILE A 10 -30.32 17.68 -75.60
N ILE A 11 -30.88 16.54 -75.98
CA ILE A 11 -31.05 15.38 -75.08
C ILE A 11 -29.69 14.88 -74.57
N SER A 12 -28.67 14.81 -75.45
CA SER A 12 -27.33 14.37 -75.06
C SER A 12 -26.68 15.33 -74.05
N ILE A 13 -26.84 16.64 -74.22
CA ILE A 13 -26.35 17.66 -73.27
C ILE A 13 -27.04 17.48 -71.91
N ILE A 14 -28.37 17.32 -71.89
CA ILE A 14 -29.13 17.10 -70.66
C ILE A 14 -28.65 15.83 -69.93
N ILE A 15 -28.47 14.72 -70.64
CA ILE A 15 -27.95 13.46 -70.06
C ILE A 15 -26.57 13.67 -69.44
N VAL A 16 -25.64 14.34 -70.14
CA VAL A 16 -24.30 14.63 -69.62
C VAL A 16 -24.38 15.49 -68.36
N ILE A 17 -25.23 16.53 -68.35
CA ILE A 17 -25.43 17.37 -67.16
C ILE A 17 -25.98 16.53 -66.00
N PHE A 18 -26.96 15.65 -66.23
CA PHE A 18 -27.51 14.77 -65.19
C PHE A 18 -26.47 13.79 -64.64
N ILE A 19 -25.61 13.23 -65.49
CA ILE A 19 -24.52 12.35 -65.05
C ILE A 19 -23.52 13.14 -64.20
N LEU A 20 -23.06 14.31 -64.66
CA LEU A 20 -22.13 15.15 -63.90
C LEU A 20 -22.72 15.59 -62.56
N PHE A 21 -24.00 15.94 -62.54
CA PHE A 21 -24.72 16.30 -61.32
C PHE A 21 -24.86 15.12 -60.37
N GLY A 22 -25.22 13.93 -60.88
CA GLY A 22 -25.29 12.70 -60.09
C GLY A 22 -23.95 12.29 -59.48
N VAL A 23 -22.86 12.39 -60.26
CA VAL A 23 -21.49 12.14 -59.77
C VAL A 23 -21.11 13.14 -58.67
N SER A 24 -21.48 14.42 -58.83
CA SER A 24 -21.22 15.46 -57.81
C SER A 24 -21.97 15.19 -56.50
N ILE A 25 -23.25 14.78 -56.56
CA ILE A 25 -24.02 14.40 -55.37
C ILE A 25 -23.38 13.19 -54.67
N LEU A 26 -23.02 12.15 -55.42
CA LEU A 26 -22.38 10.96 -54.85
C LEU A 26 -21.03 11.29 -54.21
N PHE A 27 -20.23 12.15 -54.84
CA PHE A 27 -18.97 12.64 -54.27
C PHE A 27 -19.20 13.38 -52.94
N ASN A 28 -20.19 14.28 -52.89
CA ASN A 28 -20.54 15.02 -51.67
C ASN A 28 -21.02 14.07 -50.55
N ILE A 29 -21.86 13.08 -50.85
CA ILE A 29 -22.31 12.09 -49.84
C ILE A 29 -21.14 11.28 -49.31
N PHE A 30 -20.24 10.83 -50.19
CA PHE A 30 -19.06 10.06 -49.79
C PHE A 30 -18.09 10.91 -48.96
N SER A 31 -17.88 12.17 -49.37
CA SER A 31 -17.05 13.13 -48.64
C SER A 31 -17.61 13.42 -47.25
N LEU A 32 -18.92 13.68 -47.11
CA LEU A 32 -19.59 13.90 -45.83
C LEU A 32 -19.50 12.67 -44.92
N THR A 33 -19.74 11.47 -45.47
CA THR A 33 -19.62 10.22 -44.70
C THR A 33 -18.19 10.02 -44.18
N ARG A 34 -17.19 10.30 -45.02
CA ARG A 34 -15.78 10.16 -44.65
C ARG A 34 -15.35 11.23 -43.63
N SER A 35 -15.86 12.46 -43.77
CA SER A 35 -15.65 13.55 -42.81
C SER A 35 -16.25 13.21 -41.45
N ASN A 36 -17.48 12.69 -41.41
CA ASN A 36 -18.12 12.27 -40.17
C ASN A 36 -17.36 11.13 -39.49
N LYS A 37 -16.86 10.16 -40.25
CA LYS A 37 -15.99 9.10 -39.71
C LYS A 37 -14.68 9.65 -39.15
N GLY A 38 -14.05 10.61 -39.84
CA GLY A 38 -12.83 11.27 -39.36
C GLY A 38 -13.07 12.05 -38.06
N LEU A 39 -14.20 12.76 -37.95
CA LEU A 39 -14.60 13.46 -36.72
C LEU A 39 -14.86 12.51 -35.56
N ALA A 40 -15.54 11.38 -35.81
CA ALA A 40 -15.77 10.36 -34.80
C ALA A 40 -14.44 9.78 -34.29
N SER A 41 -13.54 9.38 -35.20
CA SER A 41 -12.23 8.85 -34.82
C SER A 41 -11.36 9.87 -34.07
N TYR A 42 -11.44 11.16 -34.41
CA TYR A 42 -10.74 12.21 -33.65
C TYR A 42 -11.30 12.36 -32.24
N LYS A 43 -12.63 12.27 -32.08
CA LYS A 43 -13.27 12.28 -30.77
C LYS A 43 -12.80 11.09 -29.94
N ASP A 44 -12.85 9.88 -30.50
CA ASP A 44 -12.45 8.67 -29.77
C ASP A 44 -10.99 8.76 -29.30
N LEU A 45 -10.07 9.21 -30.18
CA LEU A 45 -8.67 9.46 -29.81
C LEU A 45 -8.53 10.51 -28.69
N SER A 46 -9.33 11.58 -28.74
CA SER A 46 -9.32 12.60 -27.69
C SER A 46 -9.82 12.04 -26.36
N ASP A 47 -10.83 11.18 -26.38
CA ASP A 47 -11.37 10.53 -25.18
C ASP A 47 -10.33 9.56 -24.59
N ASP A 48 -9.62 8.81 -25.42
CA ASP A 48 -8.52 7.91 -25.00
C ASP A 48 -7.35 8.68 -24.37
N VAL A 49 -6.91 9.78 -24.98
CA VAL A 49 -5.84 10.63 -24.43
C VAL A 49 -6.24 11.22 -23.08
N ASN A 50 -7.51 11.62 -22.93
CA ASN A 50 -8.03 12.11 -21.66
C ASN A 50 -8.02 11.00 -20.60
N ASN A 51 -8.51 9.80 -20.93
CA ASN A 51 -8.53 8.66 -20.02
C ASN A 51 -7.12 8.25 -19.57
N ILE A 52 -6.12 8.21 -20.47
CA ILE A 52 -4.73 7.93 -20.09
C ILE A 52 -4.19 9.01 -19.14
N THR A 53 -4.46 10.29 -19.42
CA THR A 53 -3.98 11.40 -18.59
C THR A 53 -4.60 11.36 -17.18
N GLU A 54 -5.88 11.04 -17.08
CA GLU A 54 -6.60 10.91 -15.82
C GLU A 54 -6.18 9.66 -15.03
N LEU A 55 -5.90 8.55 -15.73
CA LEU A 55 -5.32 7.33 -15.17
C LEU A 55 -3.93 7.62 -14.56
N GLU A 56 -3.05 8.28 -15.31
CA GLU A 56 -1.71 8.68 -14.87
C GLU A 56 -1.77 9.57 -13.63
N THR A 57 -2.62 10.60 -13.67
CA THR A 57 -2.79 11.54 -12.55
C THR A 57 -3.31 10.83 -11.30
N SER A 58 -4.35 9.99 -11.45
CA SER A 58 -4.94 9.26 -10.33
C SER A 58 -3.96 8.26 -9.72
N PHE A 59 -3.19 7.55 -10.55
CA PHE A 59 -2.16 6.64 -10.08
C PHE A 59 -1.03 7.38 -9.36
N PHE A 60 -0.56 8.50 -9.91
CA PHE A 60 0.46 9.32 -9.27
C PHE A 60 0.01 9.81 -7.90
N GLU A 61 -1.22 10.32 -7.78
CA GLU A 61 -1.78 10.71 -6.48
C GLU A 61 -1.90 9.52 -5.52
N ALA A 62 -2.29 8.34 -6.00
CA ALA A 62 -2.30 7.13 -5.17
C ALA A 62 -0.89 6.80 -4.65
N SER A 63 0.14 6.92 -5.49
CA SER A 63 1.53 6.69 -5.09
C SER A 63 2.04 7.71 -4.05
N LEU A 64 1.59 8.97 -4.13
CA LEU A 64 1.87 9.98 -3.11
C LEU A 64 1.17 9.64 -1.80
N ASN A 65 -0.11 9.26 -1.87
CA ASN A 65 -0.88 8.83 -0.69
C ASN A 65 -0.24 7.61 -0.03
N PHE A 66 0.33 6.68 -0.80
CA PHE A 66 1.09 5.55 -0.24
C PHE A 66 2.29 6.03 0.59
N LYS A 67 3.10 6.94 0.02
CA LYS A 67 4.24 7.52 0.75
C LYS A 67 3.81 8.26 2.01
N ASP A 68 2.74 9.05 1.93
CA ASP A 68 2.20 9.77 3.08
C ASP A 68 1.63 8.81 4.13
N TYR A 69 1.03 7.68 3.70
CA TYR A 69 0.54 6.65 4.59
C TYR A 69 1.68 6.01 5.39
N LEU A 70 2.84 5.77 4.80
CA LEU A 70 4.00 5.20 5.51
C LEU A 70 4.54 6.11 6.63
N VAL A 71 4.22 7.41 6.65
CA VAL A 71 4.66 8.34 7.70
C VAL A 71 3.96 8.06 9.02
N ASN A 72 2.65 7.82 9.01
CA ASN A 72 1.85 7.74 10.24
C ASN A 72 0.72 6.72 10.22
N TYR A 73 0.57 5.98 9.12
CA TYR A 73 -0.44 4.95 8.92
C TYR A 73 -1.88 5.43 9.16
N ALA A 74 -2.14 6.71 8.87
CA ALA A 74 -3.42 7.32 9.18
C ALA A 74 -4.53 6.82 8.25
N LYS A 75 -5.69 6.48 8.84
CA LYS A 75 -6.84 5.90 8.13
C LYS A 75 -7.40 6.79 7.03
N ASN A 76 -7.34 8.12 7.19
CA ASN A 76 -7.75 9.04 6.16
C ASN A 76 -6.87 8.95 4.90
N VAL A 77 -5.56 8.75 5.07
CA VAL A 77 -4.62 8.60 3.95
C VAL A 77 -4.81 7.25 3.27
N GLU A 78 -5.09 6.19 4.03
CA GLU A 78 -5.50 4.88 3.47
C GLU A 78 -6.70 5.02 2.53
N ASN A 79 -7.72 5.77 2.95
CA ASN A 79 -8.90 6.01 2.13
C ASN A 79 -8.58 6.84 0.87
N LEU A 80 -7.67 7.81 0.96
CA LEU A 80 -7.22 8.60 -0.19
C LEU A 80 -6.49 7.72 -1.21
N PHE A 81 -5.59 6.85 -0.75
CA PHE A 81 -4.94 5.84 -1.60
C PHE A 81 -5.98 5.01 -2.36
N LYS A 82 -6.90 4.37 -1.62
CA LYS A 82 -7.92 3.47 -2.19
C LYS A 82 -8.82 4.19 -3.20
N ASN A 83 -9.25 5.41 -2.89
CA ASN A 83 -10.08 6.19 -3.78
C ASN A 83 -9.36 6.54 -5.09
N ASN A 84 -8.11 6.97 -5.02
CA ASN A 84 -7.35 7.37 -6.20
C ASN A 84 -6.95 6.16 -7.05
N LEU A 85 -6.60 5.03 -6.45
CA LEU A 85 -6.36 3.79 -7.19
C LEU A 85 -7.64 3.26 -7.85
N SER A 86 -8.80 3.37 -7.18
CA SER A 86 -10.09 3.03 -7.78
C SER A 86 -10.45 3.91 -8.98
N LYS A 87 -10.14 5.22 -8.93
CA LYS A 87 -10.27 6.12 -10.09
C LYS A 87 -9.36 5.69 -11.24
N ALA A 88 -8.09 5.41 -10.95
CA ALA A 88 -7.13 4.89 -11.92
C ALA A 88 -7.70 3.65 -12.63
N ASN A 89 -8.12 2.63 -11.87
CA ASN A 89 -8.76 1.43 -12.41
C ASN A 89 -10.01 1.74 -13.26
N SER A 90 -10.80 2.74 -12.88
CA SER A 90 -11.99 3.14 -13.65
C SER A 90 -11.63 3.70 -15.04
N TYR A 91 -10.59 4.54 -15.12
CA TYR A 91 -10.10 5.07 -16.39
C TYR A 91 -9.42 4.00 -17.25
N LEU A 92 -8.67 3.08 -16.64
CA LEU A 92 -8.12 1.93 -17.35
C LEU A 92 -9.21 1.04 -17.95
N ASN A 93 -10.25 0.76 -17.19
CA ASN A 93 -11.38 -0.03 -17.67
C ASN A 93 -12.10 0.62 -18.86
N ALA A 94 -12.18 1.96 -18.88
CA ALA A 94 -12.73 2.69 -20.03
C ALA A 94 -11.88 2.49 -21.30
N LEU A 95 -10.55 2.45 -21.17
CA LEU A 95 -9.63 2.17 -22.28
C LEU A 95 -9.77 0.72 -22.79
N ILE A 96 -9.78 -0.26 -21.87
CA ILE A 96 -9.89 -1.69 -22.22
C ILE A 96 -11.18 -2.00 -22.99
N GLN A 97 -12.30 -1.38 -22.63
CA GLN A 97 -13.59 -1.60 -23.31
C GLN A 97 -13.60 -1.15 -24.78
N VAL A 98 -12.71 -0.22 -25.15
CA VAL A 98 -12.62 0.35 -26.51
C VAL A 98 -11.60 -0.41 -27.35
N THR A 99 -10.52 -0.90 -26.75
CA THR A 99 -9.44 -1.64 -27.43
C THR A 99 -9.57 -3.15 -27.20
N GLU A 100 -10.18 -3.86 -28.14
CA GLU A 100 -10.58 -5.28 -27.99
C GLU A 100 -9.44 -6.29 -27.68
N ASP A 101 -8.15 -5.94 -27.77
CA ASP A 101 -7.05 -6.84 -27.40
C ASP A 101 -5.70 -6.12 -27.20
N SER A 102 -5.61 -5.19 -26.26
CA SER A 102 -4.30 -4.64 -25.87
C SER A 102 -3.66 -5.48 -24.76
N THR A 103 -2.63 -6.26 -25.11
CA THR A 103 -1.83 -7.02 -24.13
C THR A 103 -1.18 -6.11 -23.09
N SER A 104 -0.80 -4.87 -23.45
CA SER A 104 -0.20 -3.90 -22.53
C SER A 104 -1.22 -3.34 -21.53
N LEU A 105 -2.46 -3.05 -21.93
CA LEU A 105 -3.50 -2.59 -21.00
C LEU A 105 -3.92 -3.68 -20.00
N LYS A 106 -3.99 -4.95 -20.45
CA LYS A 106 -4.23 -6.09 -19.55
C LYS A 106 -3.07 -6.27 -18.56
N TYR A 107 -1.83 -6.09 -19.01
CA TYR A 107 -0.66 -6.13 -18.12
C TYR A 107 -0.69 -4.98 -17.10
N LEU A 108 -1.05 -3.78 -17.53
CA LEU A 108 -1.22 -2.62 -16.64
C LEU A 108 -2.32 -2.85 -15.59
N GLU A 109 -3.42 -3.50 -15.96
CA GLU A 109 -4.49 -3.90 -15.03
C GLU A 109 -3.97 -4.86 -13.96
N GLU A 110 -3.19 -5.86 -14.36
CA GLU A 110 -2.53 -6.80 -13.45
C GLU A 110 -1.58 -6.08 -12.48
N GLN A 111 -0.74 -5.18 -12.98
CA GLN A 111 0.18 -4.39 -12.16
C GLN A 111 -0.55 -3.51 -11.15
N LEU A 112 -1.63 -2.83 -11.55
CA LEU A 112 -2.45 -2.05 -10.61
C LEU A 112 -3.11 -2.92 -9.54
N SER A 113 -3.55 -4.13 -9.90
CA SER A 113 -4.11 -5.07 -8.94
C SER A 113 -3.08 -5.58 -7.93
N ILE A 114 -1.86 -5.91 -8.38
CA ILE A 114 -0.77 -6.32 -7.48
C ILE A 114 -0.39 -5.15 -6.55
N TYR A 115 -0.35 -3.93 -7.07
CA TYR A 115 -0.05 -2.72 -6.30
C TYR A 115 -1.10 -2.48 -5.20
N GLU A 116 -2.39 -2.67 -5.51
CA GLU A 116 -3.47 -2.61 -4.53
C GLU A 116 -3.34 -3.69 -3.44
N ASN A 117 -3.02 -4.92 -3.84
CA ASN A 117 -2.87 -6.05 -2.92
C ASN A 117 -1.70 -5.83 -1.96
N ASN A 118 -0.56 -5.37 -2.46
CA ASN A 118 0.62 -5.04 -1.67
C ASN A 118 0.31 -3.93 -0.65
N PHE A 119 -0.42 -2.89 -1.07
CA PHE A 119 -0.88 -1.85 -0.15
C PHE A 119 -1.78 -2.42 0.96
N ASN A 120 -2.77 -3.23 0.60
CA ASN A 120 -3.68 -3.85 1.56
C ASN A 120 -2.93 -4.77 2.55
N GLN A 121 -1.89 -5.46 2.10
CA GLN A 121 -1.03 -6.27 2.95
C GLN A 121 -0.27 -5.40 3.97
N ILE A 122 0.28 -4.26 3.56
CA ILE A 122 0.93 -3.30 4.48
C ILE A 122 -0.08 -2.78 5.52
N VAL A 123 -1.32 -2.46 5.12
CA VAL A 123 -2.39 -2.06 6.04
C VAL A 123 -2.67 -3.15 7.08
N GLN A 124 -2.77 -4.41 6.65
CA GLN A 124 -3.00 -5.55 7.53
C GLN A 124 -1.84 -5.76 8.51
N LEU A 125 -0.59 -5.76 8.02
CA LEU A 125 0.61 -5.91 8.84
C LEU A 125 0.71 -4.79 9.88
N ASN A 126 0.42 -3.54 9.51
CA ASN A 126 0.41 -2.45 10.48
C ASN A 126 -0.68 -2.62 11.56
N SER A 127 -1.87 -3.07 11.17
CA SER A 127 -2.93 -3.40 12.13
C SER A 127 -2.52 -4.53 13.07
N GLN A 128 -1.83 -5.55 12.55
CA GLN A 128 -1.32 -6.66 13.35
C GLN A 128 -0.24 -6.20 14.33
N ALA A 129 0.72 -5.38 13.89
CA ALA A 129 1.72 -4.78 14.75
C ALA A 129 1.08 -3.93 15.88
N ASN A 130 0.04 -3.15 15.56
CA ASN A 130 -0.70 -2.40 16.58
C ASN A 130 -1.38 -3.33 17.60
N ASN A 131 -1.93 -4.46 17.17
CA ASN A 131 -2.52 -5.44 18.10
C ASN A 131 -1.47 -6.02 19.05
N TYR A 132 -0.27 -6.32 18.54
CA TYR A 132 0.84 -6.75 19.40
C TYR A 132 1.31 -5.65 20.37
N VAL A 133 1.27 -4.37 19.98
CA VAL A 133 1.54 -3.25 20.92
C VAL A 133 0.50 -3.20 22.04
N VAL A 134 -0.78 -3.42 21.72
CA VAL A 134 -1.84 -3.49 22.73
C VAL A 134 -1.63 -4.69 23.66
N GLU A 135 -1.34 -5.86 23.10
CA GLU A 135 -1.03 -7.07 23.85
C GLU A 135 0.19 -6.88 24.77
N PHE A 136 1.27 -6.30 24.24
CA PHE A 136 2.47 -5.97 25.00
C PHE A 136 2.13 -5.09 26.21
N ASN A 137 1.30 -4.05 26.03
CA ASN A 137 0.91 -3.18 27.13
C ASN A 137 0.10 -3.90 28.21
N ASN A 138 -0.79 -4.82 27.82
CA ASN A 138 -1.54 -5.65 28.77
C ASN A 138 -0.61 -6.59 29.53
N LEU A 139 0.30 -7.29 28.83
CA LEU A 139 1.30 -8.18 29.44
C LEU A 139 2.23 -7.41 30.38
N LYS A 140 2.63 -6.19 30.01
CA LYS A 140 3.44 -5.30 30.84
C LYS A 140 2.74 -4.97 32.16
N ASP A 141 1.45 -4.66 32.14
CA ASP A 141 0.70 -4.36 33.37
C ASP A 141 0.58 -5.60 34.27
N THR A 142 0.34 -6.78 33.70
CA THR A 142 0.35 -8.07 34.42
C THR A 142 1.73 -8.34 35.03
N PHE A 143 2.79 -8.20 34.25
CA PHE A 143 4.15 -8.48 34.68
C PHE A 143 4.59 -7.54 35.83
N ILE A 144 4.18 -6.27 35.79
CA ILE A 144 4.40 -5.33 36.91
C ILE A 144 3.68 -5.81 38.18
N GLN A 145 2.47 -6.36 38.07
CA GLN A 145 1.78 -6.94 39.22
C GLN A 145 2.54 -8.13 39.78
N GLU A 146 3.04 -9.03 38.92
CA GLU A 146 3.82 -10.18 39.36
C GLU A 146 5.16 -9.81 39.98
N LEU A 147 5.83 -8.78 39.47
CA LEU A 147 7.01 -8.20 40.14
C LEU A 147 6.67 -7.74 41.57
N ASN A 148 5.55 -7.04 41.77
CA ASN A 148 5.13 -6.57 43.09
C ASN A 148 4.71 -7.72 44.02
N ASN A 149 4.03 -8.74 43.48
CA ASN A 149 3.66 -9.95 44.22
C ASN A 149 4.92 -10.70 44.68
N PHE A 150 5.89 -10.87 43.78
CA PHE A 150 7.17 -11.50 44.08
C PHE A 150 7.99 -10.72 45.12
N ASP A 151 8.05 -9.40 45.02
CA ASP A 151 8.69 -8.55 46.03
C ASP A 151 8.03 -8.69 47.41
N THR A 152 6.69 -8.75 47.45
CA THR A 152 5.94 -9.00 48.69
C THR A 152 6.26 -10.37 49.27
N LEU A 153 6.30 -11.41 48.43
CA LEU A 153 6.60 -12.78 48.86
C LEU A 153 8.04 -12.90 49.40
N THR A 154 9.02 -12.34 48.70
CA THR A 154 10.43 -12.37 49.15
C THR A 154 10.61 -11.69 50.51
N LYS A 155 9.91 -10.57 50.75
CA LYS A 155 9.90 -9.89 52.05
C LYS A 155 9.31 -10.74 53.18
N GLN A 156 8.30 -11.57 52.93
CA GLN A 156 7.76 -12.51 53.93
C GLN A 156 8.82 -13.52 54.38
N TYR A 157 9.71 -13.90 53.46
CA TYR A 157 10.87 -14.76 53.73
C TYR A 157 12.13 -13.99 54.18
N SER A 158 12.00 -12.69 54.48
CA SER A 158 13.13 -11.81 54.85
C SER A 158 14.24 -11.71 53.79
N VAL A 159 13.89 -11.95 52.52
CA VAL A 159 14.77 -11.79 51.36
C VAL A 159 14.48 -10.42 50.72
N LEU A 160 15.52 -9.59 50.58
CA LEU A 160 15.40 -8.27 49.95
C LEU A 160 15.79 -8.31 48.47
N ALA A 161 15.07 -9.12 47.70
CA ALA A 161 15.38 -9.49 46.32
C ALA A 161 15.71 -8.29 45.41
N PHE A 162 14.86 -7.27 45.40
CA PHE A 162 15.02 -6.12 44.50
C PHE A 162 15.85 -4.97 45.08
N SER A 163 16.14 -4.98 46.39
CA SER A 163 16.87 -3.88 47.03
C SER A 163 18.32 -3.73 46.57
N LEU A 164 18.88 -4.78 45.97
CA LEU A 164 20.24 -4.82 45.45
C LEU A 164 20.31 -4.48 43.96
N LEU A 165 19.17 -4.30 43.31
CA LEU A 165 19.10 -3.95 41.91
C LEU A 165 19.36 -2.45 41.72
N PRO A 166 19.97 -2.05 40.60
CA PRO A 166 20.28 -0.65 40.32
C PRO A 166 19.04 0.23 40.11
N GLU A 167 17.91 -0.38 39.74
CA GLU A 167 16.63 0.28 39.51
C GLU A 167 15.50 -0.63 40.00
N ASP A 168 14.38 -0.03 40.40
CA ASP A 168 13.15 -0.76 40.66
C ASP A 168 12.70 -1.50 39.39
N PRO A 169 12.51 -2.84 39.43
CA PRO A 169 12.12 -3.62 38.26
C PRO A 169 10.84 -3.13 37.56
N ALA A 170 9.87 -2.61 38.31
CA ALA A 170 8.64 -2.08 37.73
C ALA A 170 8.92 -0.83 36.88
N ILE A 171 9.87 0.02 37.32
CA ILE A 171 10.30 1.20 36.57
C ILE A 171 11.06 0.79 35.30
N SER A 172 11.95 -0.19 35.39
CA SER A 172 12.67 -0.69 34.20
C SER A 172 11.70 -1.20 33.11
N ILE A 173 10.64 -1.91 33.49
CA ILE A 173 9.60 -2.37 32.56
C ILE A 173 8.77 -1.22 31.99
N GLN A 174 8.45 -0.21 32.78
CA GLN A 174 7.78 1.01 32.26
C GLN A 174 8.64 1.72 31.22
N ASN A 175 9.96 1.83 31.48
CA ASN A 175 10.92 2.42 30.55
C ASN A 175 10.99 1.62 29.24
N ILE A 176 11.04 0.28 29.33
CA ILE A 176 11.00 -0.61 28.15
C ILE A 176 9.72 -0.35 27.36
N ALA A 177 8.56 -0.33 28.00
CA ALA A 177 7.28 -0.13 27.33
C ALA A 177 7.14 1.23 26.63
N GLN A 178 7.67 2.29 27.25
CA GLN A 178 7.77 3.59 26.60
C GLN A 178 8.61 3.49 25.32
N LYS A 179 9.77 2.82 25.37
CA LYS A 179 10.64 2.65 24.22
C LYS A 179 10.02 1.79 23.12
N VAL A 180 9.27 0.74 23.47
CA VAL A 180 8.48 -0.05 22.52
C VAL A 180 7.47 0.83 21.78
N SER A 181 6.79 1.71 22.51
CA SER A 181 5.84 2.66 21.90
C SER A 181 6.55 3.63 20.96
N GLU A 182 7.70 4.17 21.36
CA GLU A 182 8.52 5.04 20.51
C GLU A 182 8.99 4.32 19.24
N TYR A 183 9.45 3.07 19.35
CA TYR A 183 9.87 2.24 18.21
C TYR A 183 8.72 1.97 17.24
N TYR A 184 7.50 1.69 17.72
CA TYR A 184 6.36 1.46 16.84
C TYR A 184 6.11 2.63 15.87
N PHE A 185 6.32 3.87 16.35
CA PHE A 185 6.22 5.07 15.53
C PHE A 185 7.47 5.32 14.68
N SER A 186 8.66 5.27 15.28
CA SER A 186 9.92 5.62 14.60
C SER A 186 10.38 4.56 13.59
N LYS A 187 10.12 3.28 13.89
CA LYS A 187 10.60 2.09 13.18
C LYS A 187 12.12 2.03 13.04
N ALA A 188 12.84 2.80 13.86
CA ALA A 188 14.29 2.92 13.73
C ALA A 188 15.00 1.68 14.28
N ILE A 189 15.97 1.16 13.52
CA ILE A 189 16.81 0.02 13.92
C ILE A 189 17.55 0.32 15.25
N SER A 190 17.94 1.58 15.47
CA SER A 190 18.56 2.02 16.73
C SER A 190 17.64 1.81 17.93
N ASP A 191 16.35 2.10 17.79
CA ASP A 191 15.37 1.98 18.88
C ASP A 191 15.09 0.51 19.17
N LYS A 192 14.96 -0.33 18.13
CA LYS A 192 14.90 -1.79 18.27
C LYS A 192 16.07 -2.32 19.10
N ASN A 193 17.30 -2.00 18.67
CA ASN A 193 18.51 -2.52 19.32
C ASN A 193 18.61 -2.03 20.77
N ASN A 194 18.21 -0.78 21.03
CA ASN A 194 18.15 -0.27 22.38
C ASN A 194 17.18 -1.06 23.28
N ILE A 195 15.98 -1.36 22.78
CA ILE A 195 14.98 -2.14 23.54
C ILE A 195 15.48 -3.56 23.83
N LEU A 196 16.08 -4.24 22.85
CA LEU A 196 16.68 -5.57 23.05
C LEU A 196 17.78 -5.54 24.12
N ASN A 197 18.62 -4.51 24.12
CA ASN A 197 19.65 -4.33 25.15
C ASN A 197 19.04 -4.06 26.53
N MET A 198 17.93 -3.31 26.61
CA MET A 198 17.20 -3.09 27.86
C MET A 198 16.62 -4.40 28.41
N PHE A 199 16.01 -5.24 27.56
CA PHE A 199 15.57 -6.59 27.95
C PHE A 199 16.74 -7.45 28.44
N SER A 200 17.86 -7.48 27.72
CA SER A 200 19.05 -8.23 28.13
C SER A 200 19.56 -7.77 29.49
N THR A 201 19.73 -6.45 29.68
CA THR A 201 20.21 -5.87 30.93
C THR A 201 19.25 -6.17 32.08
N PHE A 202 17.95 -6.13 31.82
CA PHE A 202 16.92 -6.43 32.81
C PHE A 202 16.95 -7.90 33.23
N LYS A 203 17.12 -8.83 32.28
CA LYS A 203 17.31 -10.26 32.57
C LYS A 203 18.57 -10.51 33.39
N ASP A 204 19.68 -9.87 33.02
CA ASP A 204 20.94 -9.99 33.77
C ASP A 204 20.77 -9.51 35.22
N ASN A 205 20.05 -8.39 35.42
CA ASN A 205 19.71 -7.89 36.74
C ASN A 205 18.86 -8.89 37.54
N LEU A 206 17.83 -9.49 36.93
CA LEU A 206 17.00 -10.50 37.60
C LEU A 206 17.75 -11.80 37.88
N ALA A 207 18.71 -12.21 37.05
CA ALA A 207 19.52 -13.40 37.31
C ALA A 207 20.31 -13.29 38.64
N PHE A 208 20.74 -12.09 39.04
CA PHE A 208 21.35 -11.89 40.36
C PHE A 208 20.38 -12.16 41.51
N VAL A 209 19.08 -11.91 41.30
CA VAL A 209 18.03 -12.22 42.28
C VAL A 209 17.90 -13.72 42.46
N GLU A 210 17.89 -14.48 41.36
CA GLU A 210 17.77 -15.94 41.35
C GLU A 210 18.82 -16.61 42.25
N PHE A 211 20.08 -16.18 42.16
CA PHE A 211 21.18 -16.71 42.97
C PHE A 211 20.95 -16.51 44.48
N GLY A 212 20.19 -15.49 44.88
CA GLY A 212 19.85 -15.22 46.28
C GLY A 212 18.70 -16.08 46.83
N LEU A 213 17.97 -16.81 45.98
CA LEU A 213 16.79 -17.56 46.37
C LEU A 213 17.15 -18.96 46.86
N THR A 214 16.97 -19.20 48.16
CA THR A 214 17.22 -20.51 48.79
C THR A 214 15.95 -21.33 49.04
N ASN A 215 14.79 -20.68 49.03
CA ASN A 215 13.48 -21.29 49.26
C ASN A 215 12.84 -21.75 47.93
N GLU A 216 12.25 -22.95 47.90
CA GLU A 216 11.66 -23.54 46.69
C GLU A 216 10.40 -22.83 46.19
N GLU A 217 9.57 -22.28 47.09
CA GLU A 217 8.41 -21.45 46.70
C GLU A 217 8.89 -20.17 45.99
N LEU A 218 9.93 -19.52 46.51
CA LEU A 218 10.53 -18.35 45.88
C LEU A 218 11.13 -18.68 44.50
N LYS A 219 11.82 -19.81 44.37
CA LYS A 219 12.36 -20.26 43.08
C LYS A 219 11.26 -20.54 42.07
N SER A 220 10.15 -21.17 42.52
CA SER A 220 9.00 -21.43 41.65
C SER A 220 8.36 -20.14 41.17
N ALA A 221 8.09 -19.20 42.08
CA ALA A 221 7.53 -17.90 41.75
C ALA A 221 8.46 -17.10 40.82
N PHE A 222 9.77 -17.14 41.04
CA PHE A 222 10.74 -16.50 40.16
C PHE A 222 10.77 -17.14 38.77
N SER A 223 10.66 -18.47 38.67
CA SER A 223 10.59 -19.15 37.37
C SER A 223 9.33 -18.77 36.58
N GLU A 224 8.20 -18.58 37.25
CA GLU A 224 6.96 -18.07 36.63
C GLU A 224 7.14 -16.63 36.15
N LEU A 225 7.72 -15.76 36.98
CA LEU A 225 8.08 -14.39 36.62
C LEU A 225 8.96 -14.36 35.35
N MET A 226 9.99 -15.20 35.27
CA MET A 226 10.88 -15.23 34.09
C MET A 226 10.15 -15.67 32.81
N LYS A 227 9.18 -16.57 32.89
CA LYS A 227 8.36 -16.97 31.72
C LYS A 227 7.46 -15.84 31.23
N GLU A 228 6.94 -15.02 32.14
CA GLU A 228 6.17 -13.84 31.77
C GLU A 228 7.05 -12.78 31.09
N LEU A 229 8.28 -12.59 31.59
CA LEU A 229 9.26 -11.72 30.94
C LEU A 229 9.61 -12.20 29.52
N GLU A 230 9.81 -13.52 29.33
CA GLU A 230 10.02 -14.11 28.01
C GLU A 230 8.83 -13.89 27.08
N SER A 231 7.60 -13.99 27.61
CA SER A 231 6.39 -13.71 26.85
C SER A 231 6.34 -12.24 26.41
N LEU A 232 6.67 -11.31 27.31
CA LEU A 232 6.72 -9.88 27.01
C LEU A 232 7.75 -9.53 25.93
N GLU A 233 8.98 -10.06 26.04
CA GLU A 233 10.02 -9.88 25.03
C GLU A 233 9.64 -10.54 23.69
N SER A 234 9.01 -11.72 23.73
CA SER A 234 8.53 -12.40 22.52
C SER A 234 7.46 -11.59 21.80
N THR A 235 6.52 -10.98 22.50
CA THR A 235 5.55 -10.05 21.90
C THR A 235 6.25 -8.84 21.27
N PHE A 236 7.30 -8.31 21.90
CA PHE A 236 8.10 -7.24 21.28
C PHE A 236 8.78 -7.71 19.98
N ILE A 237 9.34 -8.92 19.96
CA ILE A 237 9.93 -9.51 18.73
C ILE A 237 8.86 -9.64 17.64
N GLN A 238 7.63 -10.04 17.97
CA GLN A 238 6.53 -10.10 17.00
C GLN A 238 6.17 -8.73 16.42
N ILE A 239 6.22 -7.66 17.24
CA ILE A 239 6.07 -6.28 16.74
C ILE A 239 7.16 -5.97 15.71
N VAL A 240 8.42 -6.26 16.05
CA VAL A 240 9.58 -6.03 15.17
C VAL A 240 9.44 -6.77 13.86
N GLU A 241 9.22 -8.08 13.89
CA GLU A 241 9.12 -8.92 12.69
C GLU A 241 7.97 -8.48 11.78
N THR A 242 6.83 -8.10 12.37
CA THR A 242 5.68 -7.59 11.62
C THR A 242 5.97 -6.24 10.97
N ILE A 243 6.75 -5.37 11.59
CA ILE A 243 7.18 -4.10 10.99
C ILE A 243 8.20 -4.35 9.88
N GLU A 244 9.23 -5.15 10.14
CA GLU A 244 10.32 -5.40 9.19
C GLU A 244 9.86 -6.19 7.96
N SER A 245 8.83 -7.03 8.09
CA SER A 245 8.22 -7.72 6.94
C SER A 245 7.49 -6.80 5.95
N GLN A 246 7.22 -5.54 6.31
CA GLN A 246 6.64 -4.55 5.39
C GLN A 246 7.69 -4.01 4.40
N GLU A 247 8.97 -3.94 4.79
CA GLU A 247 10.05 -3.36 4.00
C GLU A 247 10.17 -3.97 2.58
N PRO A 248 10.21 -5.32 2.39
CA PRO A 248 10.26 -5.88 1.03
C PRO A 248 9.04 -5.51 0.18
N ILE A 249 7.85 -5.42 0.79
CA ILE A 249 6.62 -5.04 0.09
C ILE A 249 6.66 -3.57 -0.31
N ILE A 250 7.19 -2.71 0.56
CA ILE A 250 7.38 -1.28 0.28
C ILE A 250 8.35 -1.10 -0.90
N GLN A 251 9.46 -1.84 -0.92
CA GLN A 251 10.42 -1.81 -2.02
C GLN A 251 9.80 -2.27 -3.33
N GLU A 252 9.06 -3.38 -3.32
CA GLU A 252 8.33 -3.88 -4.49
C GLU A 252 7.34 -2.83 -5.00
N MET A 253 6.55 -2.20 -4.12
CA MET A 253 5.64 -1.12 -4.52
C MET A 253 6.38 0.08 -5.14
N GLU A 254 7.55 0.45 -4.66
CA GLU A 254 8.35 1.53 -5.23
C GLU A 254 8.86 1.19 -6.65
N GLU A 255 9.25 -0.07 -6.88
CA GLU A 255 9.64 -0.58 -8.20
C GLU A 255 8.44 -0.60 -9.15
N MET A 256 7.32 -1.16 -8.71
CA MET A 256 6.05 -1.20 -9.45
C MET A 256 5.57 0.19 -9.83
N ARG A 257 5.73 1.20 -8.96
CA ARG A 257 5.37 2.58 -9.29
C ARG A 257 6.11 3.04 -10.55
N VAL A 258 7.40 2.77 -10.63
CA VAL A 258 8.21 3.16 -11.79
C VAL A 258 7.77 2.40 -13.03
N GLU A 259 7.52 1.10 -12.90
CA GLU A 259 7.05 0.26 -14.00
C GLU A 259 5.69 0.73 -14.55
N ILE A 260 4.71 0.95 -13.67
CA ILE A 260 3.37 1.42 -14.05
C ILE A 260 3.46 2.78 -14.76
N LEU A 261 4.26 3.71 -14.27
CA LEU A 261 4.46 5.01 -14.94
C LEU A 261 5.09 4.85 -16.32
N ASN A 262 6.07 3.96 -16.49
CA ASN A 262 6.66 3.69 -17.81
C ASN A 262 5.63 3.09 -18.78
N LEU A 263 4.81 2.14 -18.32
CA LEU A 263 3.74 1.55 -19.14
C LEU A 263 2.72 2.61 -19.59
N LEU A 264 2.37 3.54 -18.69
CA LEU A 264 1.46 4.64 -19.01
C LEU A 264 2.05 5.60 -20.05
N ASP A 265 3.34 5.91 -19.93
CA ASP A 265 4.06 6.73 -20.91
C ASP A 265 4.13 6.05 -22.29
N GLU A 266 4.34 4.73 -22.33
CA GLU A 266 4.31 3.93 -23.56
C GLU A 266 2.92 3.97 -24.21
N GLN A 267 1.85 3.75 -23.43
CA GLN A 267 0.47 3.84 -23.94
C GLN A 267 0.14 5.24 -24.47
N ARG A 268 0.63 6.29 -23.82
CA ARG A 268 0.46 7.66 -24.31
C ARG A 268 1.21 7.91 -25.63
N ALA A 269 2.37 7.29 -25.81
CA ALA A 269 3.15 7.40 -27.04
C ALA A 269 2.47 6.72 -28.23
N GLU A 270 1.76 5.61 -27.99
CA GLU A 270 0.98 4.90 -29.03
C GLU A 270 -0.21 5.71 -29.56
N LEU A 271 -0.72 6.68 -28.78
CA LEU A 271 -1.82 7.57 -29.18
C LEU A 271 -1.37 8.83 -29.96
N LYS A 272 -0.06 9.07 -30.13
CA LYS A 272 0.49 10.23 -30.86
C LYS A 272 0.78 9.93 -32.33
#